data_AF-A0A8H4TV01-F1
#
_entry.id   AF-A0A8H4TV01-F1
#
_cell.length_a   1.000
_cell.length_b   1.000
_cell.length_c   1.000
_cell.angle_alpha   90.00
_cell.angle_beta   90.00
_cell.angle_gamma   90.00
#
_symmetry.space_group_name_H-M   'P 1'
#
loop_
_entity.id
_entity.type
_entity.pdbx_description
1 polymer ?
#
loop_
_entity_poly.entity_id
_entity_poly.type
_entity_poly.pdbx_seq_one_letter_code
_entity_poly.pdbx_strand_id
1 'polypeptide(L)'
;MFRFHKTLDIVTVFHKASSPASVRVANLLKQVSANAASGATLDQASDHSAQTTPIRDQFELDITEEPPTDDQVKTILEYVGTSGISNVVKGANTEKDALRKFKESKENFIRPVVVDWNNGKAISGENESEILKLLKAQK
;
A
#
# COMPACT_ATOMS: atom_id res chain seq x y z
N MET A 1 4.28 -32.50 9.80
CA MET A 1 4.73 -31.10 10.00
C MET A 1 3.74 -30.18 9.32
N PHE A 2 2.85 -29.55 10.08
CA PHE A 2 1.97 -28.52 9.54
C PHE A 2 2.80 -27.26 9.35
N ARG A 3 3.11 -26.90 8.09
CA ARG A 3 3.57 -25.55 7.78
C ARG A 3 2.38 -24.65 8.00
N PHE A 4 2.34 -23.96 9.14
CA PHE A 4 1.42 -22.85 9.34
C PHE A 4 1.76 -21.82 8.26
N HIS A 5 0.94 -21.71 7.23
CA HIS A 5 1.06 -20.61 6.29
C HIS A 5 0.78 -19.33 7.08
N LYS A 6 1.84 -18.55 7.33
CA LYS A 6 1.71 -17.18 7.82
C LYS A 6 0.74 -16.48 6.86
N THR A 7 -0.34 -15.91 7.39
CA THR A 7 -1.27 -15.11 6.57
C THR A 7 -0.44 -14.01 5.92
N LEU A 8 -0.45 -13.98 4.58
CA LEU A 8 0.30 -12.97 3.84
C LEU A 8 -0.21 -11.58 4.23
N ASP A 9 0.71 -10.64 4.30
CA ASP A 9 0.32 -9.25 4.55
C ASP A 9 -0.47 -8.72 3.36
N ILE A 10 -1.57 -8.01 3.63
CA ILE A 10 -2.39 -7.45 2.55
C ILE A 10 -1.96 -5.99 2.35
N VAL A 11 -1.48 -5.70 1.14
CA VAL A 11 -1.17 -4.34 0.70
C VAL A 11 -2.13 -3.97 -0.41
N THR A 12 -3.01 -3.01 -0.16
CA THR A 12 -3.96 -2.50 -1.15
C THR A 12 -3.45 -1.19 -1.74
N VAL A 13 -3.54 -1.07 -3.06
CA VAL A 13 -3.21 0.13 -3.82
C VAL A 13 -4.48 0.67 -4.45
N PHE A 14 -4.96 1.80 -3.94
CA PHE A 14 -6.04 2.55 -4.55
C PHE A 14 -5.47 3.46 -5.62
N HIS A 15 -5.66 3.11 -6.88
CA HIS A 15 -5.08 3.81 -8.01
C HIS A 15 -6.17 4.35 -8.95
N LYS A 16 -5.81 5.24 -9.88
CA LYS A 16 -6.69 5.70 -10.95
C LYS A 16 -5.95 5.56 -12.27
N ALA A 17 -6.46 4.79 -13.24
CA ALA A 17 -5.79 4.58 -14.52
C ALA A 17 -5.53 5.89 -15.29
N SER A 18 -6.36 6.92 -15.06
CA SER A 18 -6.20 8.25 -15.67
C SER A 18 -5.03 9.06 -15.07
N SER A 19 -4.37 8.58 -14.01
CA SER A 19 -3.26 9.28 -13.34
C SER A 19 -1.93 8.54 -13.59
N PRO A 20 -0.94 9.17 -14.26
CA PRO A 20 0.38 8.57 -14.48
C PRO A 20 1.09 8.19 -13.18
N ALA A 21 0.92 9.00 -12.13
CA ALA A 21 1.42 8.75 -10.79
C ALA A 21 0.90 7.42 -10.21
N SER A 22 -0.40 7.19 -10.35
CA SER A 22 -1.06 5.96 -9.93
C SER A 22 -0.54 4.73 -10.67
N VAL A 23 -0.34 4.83 -11.98
CA VAL A 23 0.19 3.73 -12.80
C VAL A 23 1.62 3.37 -12.41
N ARG A 24 2.47 4.37 -12.14
CA ARG A 24 3.85 4.14 -11.66
C ARG A 24 3.86 3.38 -10.34
N VAL A 25 3.09 3.84 -9.36
CA VAL A 25 3.00 3.19 -8.03
C VAL A 25 2.48 1.76 -8.16
N ALA A 26 1.42 1.53 -8.94
CA ALA A 26 0.88 0.18 -9.17
C ALA A 26 1.92 -0.75 -9.79
N ASN A 27 2.68 -0.29 -10.79
CA ASN A 27 3.74 -1.07 -11.44
C ASN A 27 4.92 -1.36 -10.50
N LEU A 28 5.32 -0.37 -9.69
CA LEU A 28 6.36 -0.54 -8.67
C LEU A 28 5.97 -1.63 -7.67
N LEU A 29 4.76 -1.55 -7.12
CA LEU A 29 4.29 -2.56 -6.16
C LEU A 29 4.15 -3.95 -6.79
N LYS A 30 3.69 -4.05 -8.06
CA LYS A 30 3.68 -5.33 -8.81
C LYS A 30 5.07 -5.93 -8.93
N GLN A 31 6.08 -5.11 -9.23
CA GLN A 31 7.45 -5.57 -9.31
C GLN A 31 7.98 -6.03 -7.95
N VAL A 32 7.67 -5.28 -6.89
CA VAL A 32 8.09 -5.64 -5.53
C VAL A 32 7.41 -6.93 -5.06
N SER A 33 6.12 -7.13 -5.33
CA SER A 33 5.41 -8.36 -4.96
C SER A 33 5.94 -9.58 -5.74
N ALA A 34 6.22 -9.44 -7.03
CA ALA A 34 6.85 -10.49 -7.84
C ALA A 34 8.25 -10.87 -7.33
N ASN A 35 9.04 -9.88 -6.92
CA ASN A 35 10.36 -10.10 -6.33
C ASN A 35 10.27 -10.77 -4.95
N ALA A 36 9.30 -10.38 -4.11
CA ALA A 36 9.06 -10.98 -2.81
C ALA A 36 8.62 -12.46 -2.91
N ALA A 37 7.78 -12.79 -3.90
CA ALA A 37 7.39 -14.17 -4.20
C ALA A 37 8.57 -15.00 -4.74
N SER A 38 9.45 -14.39 -5.54
CA SER A 38 10.61 -15.08 -6.14
C SER A 38 11.76 -15.30 -5.14
N GLY A 39 11.92 -14.44 -4.14
CA GLY A 39 12.91 -14.63 -3.07
C GLY A 39 12.61 -15.82 -2.16
N ALA A 40 11.35 -16.27 -2.09
CA ALA A 40 10.92 -17.41 -1.29
C ALA A 40 11.32 -18.79 -1.88
N THR A 41 11.80 -18.85 -3.13
CA THR A 41 12.25 -20.12 -3.77
C THR A 41 13.75 -20.35 -3.63
N LEU A 42 14.50 -19.41 -3.04
CA LEU A 42 15.96 -19.35 -3.10
C LEU A 42 16.69 -19.93 -1.87
N ASP A 43 16.09 -20.88 -1.15
CA ASP A 43 16.79 -21.60 -0.05
C ASP A 43 17.28 -23.00 -0.48
N GLN A 44 17.45 -23.27 -1.79
CA GLN A 44 17.99 -24.56 -2.27
C GLN A 44 18.82 -24.43 -3.57
N ALA A 45 19.82 -23.54 -3.61
CA ALA A 45 21.12 -23.77 -4.30
C ALA A 45 21.84 -22.46 -4.65
N SER A 46 23.09 -22.37 -4.18
CA SER A 46 24.25 -21.67 -4.74
C SER A 46 24.20 -20.15 -5.00
N ASP A 47 25.04 -19.45 -4.23
CA ASP A 47 25.97 -18.39 -4.64
C ASP A 47 25.56 -17.46 -5.81
N HIS A 48 24.58 -16.58 -5.54
CA HIS A 48 24.43 -15.31 -6.24
C HIS A 48 24.33 -14.16 -5.23
N SER A 49 25.50 -13.76 -4.70
CA SER A 49 25.66 -12.56 -3.89
C SER A 49 25.57 -11.30 -4.77
N ALA A 50 24.44 -10.57 -4.68
CA ALA A 50 24.38 -9.09 -4.60
C ALA A 50 23.03 -8.45 -4.99
N GLN A 51 22.10 -9.11 -5.72
CA GLN A 51 20.99 -8.37 -6.37
C GLN A 51 19.56 -8.89 -6.09
N THR A 52 19.37 -10.01 -5.41
CA THR A 52 18.06 -10.69 -5.31
C THR A 52 17.51 -10.82 -3.89
N THR A 53 18.04 -10.05 -2.93
CA THR A 53 17.42 -10.02 -1.60
C THR A 53 16.06 -9.33 -1.71
N PRO A 54 14.95 -10.04 -1.49
CA PRO A 54 13.64 -9.42 -1.54
C PRO A 54 13.58 -8.31 -0.50
N ILE A 55 13.02 -7.17 -0.89
CA ILE A 55 12.89 -5.98 -0.02
C ILE A 55 11.99 -6.27 1.20
N ARG A 56 11.13 -7.29 1.08
CA ARG A 56 10.13 -7.72 2.05
C ARG A 56 9.77 -9.19 1.84
N ASP A 57 9.25 -9.85 2.87
CA ASP A 57 8.53 -11.12 2.76
C ASP A 57 7.37 -11.05 1.74
N GLN A 58 6.92 -12.22 1.26
CA GLN A 58 5.75 -12.33 0.38
C GLN A 58 4.52 -11.65 1.03
N PHE A 59 3.81 -10.87 0.23
CA PHE A 59 2.58 -10.18 0.61
C PHE A 59 1.57 -10.27 -0.54
N GLU A 60 0.30 -10.19 -0.20
CA GLU A 60 -0.80 -10.12 -1.14
C GLU A 60 -0.97 -8.68 -1.60
N LEU A 61 -0.76 -8.45 -2.90
CA LEU A 61 -0.92 -7.15 -3.51
C LEU A 61 -2.30 -7.06 -4.17
N ASP A 62 -3.16 -6.23 -3.60
CA ASP A 62 -4.45 -5.88 -4.17
C ASP A 62 -4.36 -4.52 -4.86
N ILE A 63 -4.80 -4.44 -6.11
CA ILE A 63 -4.75 -3.22 -6.91
C ILE A 63 -6.15 -2.96 -7.40
N THR A 64 -6.73 -1.88 -6.91
CA THR A 64 -8.11 -1.54 -7.19
C THR A 64 -8.25 -0.10 -7.66
N GLU A 65 -9.12 0.09 -8.64
CA GLU A 65 -9.58 1.41 -9.09
C GLU A 65 -10.87 1.83 -8.39
N GLU A 66 -11.50 0.89 -7.68
CA GLU A 66 -12.73 1.15 -6.96
C GLU A 66 -12.46 2.08 -5.77
N PRO A 67 -13.40 2.98 -5.45
CA PRO A 67 -13.26 3.81 -4.28
C PRO A 67 -13.30 2.95 -3.01
N PRO A 68 -12.49 3.28 -1.98
CA PRO A 68 -12.54 2.57 -0.71
C PRO A 68 -13.93 2.65 -0.06
N THR A 69 -14.23 1.68 0.78
CA THR A 69 -15.41 1.76 1.67
C THR A 69 -15.22 2.82 2.75
N ASP A 70 -16.30 3.29 3.35
CA ASP A 70 -16.24 4.32 4.38
C ASP A 70 -15.40 3.89 5.60
N ASP A 71 -15.48 2.60 5.96
CA ASP A 71 -14.68 2.03 7.04
C ASP A 71 -13.21 1.94 6.65
N GLN A 72 -12.89 1.54 5.41
CA GLN A 72 -11.52 1.57 4.90
C GLN A 72 -10.94 2.99 4.93
N VAL A 73 -11.70 4.01 4.53
CA VAL A 73 -11.23 5.41 4.61
C VAL A 73 -10.96 5.80 6.05
N LYS A 74 -11.84 5.44 7.00
CA LYS A 74 -11.61 5.72 8.42
C LYS A 74 -10.28 5.11 8.89
N THR A 75 -10.05 3.83 8.61
CA THR A 75 -8.81 3.13 8.97
C THR A 75 -7.59 3.75 8.31
N ILE A 76 -7.68 4.15 7.03
CA ILE A 76 -6.59 4.83 6.32
C ILE A 76 -6.25 6.17 6.99
N LEU A 77 -7.26 6.94 7.38
CA LEU A 77 -7.08 8.22 8.08
C LEU A 77 -6.38 8.03 9.44
N GLU A 78 -6.74 6.96 10.16
CA GLU A 78 -6.08 6.58 11.41
C GLU A 78 -4.59 6.22 11.16
N TYR A 79 -4.27 5.53 10.06
CA TYR A 79 -2.90 5.12 9.70
C TYR A 79 -2.00 6.27 9.25
N VAL A 80 -2.54 7.24 8.50
CA VAL A 80 -1.76 8.42 8.07
C VAL A 80 -1.65 9.48 9.17
N GLY A 81 -2.53 9.42 10.17
CA GLY A 81 -2.64 10.40 11.26
C GLY A 81 -3.12 11.77 10.79
N THR A 82 -3.26 12.70 11.73
CA THR A 82 -3.84 14.03 11.48
C THR A 82 -3.11 14.85 10.40
N SER A 83 -1.79 14.68 10.28
CA SER A 83 -0.97 15.36 9.26
C SER A 83 -1.18 14.83 7.83
N GLY A 84 -1.67 13.60 7.67
CA GLY A 84 -1.88 12.98 6.37
C GLY A 84 -3.31 13.12 5.82
N ILE A 85 -4.25 13.58 6.64
CA ILE A 85 -5.68 13.66 6.27
C ILE A 85 -5.90 14.48 4.99
N SER A 86 -5.25 15.65 4.89
CA SER A 86 -5.36 16.53 3.73
C SER A 86 -4.78 15.93 2.45
N ASN A 87 -3.87 14.96 2.59
CA ASN A 87 -3.22 14.27 1.48
C ASN A 87 -4.01 13.04 1.01
N VAL A 88 -4.90 12.51 1.86
CA VAL A 88 -5.82 11.40 1.52
C VAL A 88 -7.16 11.93 1.01
N VAL A 89 -7.72 12.96 1.64
CA VAL A 89 -9.00 13.56 1.25
C VAL A 89 -8.85 15.05 1.00
N LYS A 90 -9.22 15.47 -0.22
CA LYS A 90 -9.07 16.85 -0.67
C LYS A 90 -9.83 17.84 0.21
N GLY A 91 -9.10 18.77 0.79
CA GLY A 91 -9.66 19.88 1.57
C GLY A 91 -10.25 19.46 2.91
N ALA A 92 -9.86 18.29 3.43
CA ALA A 92 -10.19 17.85 4.77
C ALA A 92 -9.01 18.06 5.72
N ASN A 93 -9.29 18.47 6.97
CA ASN A 93 -8.28 18.64 8.02
C ASN A 93 -8.55 17.78 9.25
N THR A 94 -9.71 17.13 9.32
CA THR A 94 -10.12 16.26 10.43
C THR A 94 -10.73 14.99 9.88
N GLU A 95 -10.69 13.90 10.64
CA GLU A 95 -11.22 12.61 10.21
C GLU A 95 -12.73 12.69 9.90
N LYS A 96 -13.48 13.39 10.75
CA LYS A 96 -14.91 13.63 10.56
C LYS A 96 -15.19 14.39 9.28
N ASP A 97 -14.41 15.43 8.99
CA ASP A 97 -14.56 16.23 7.77
C ASP A 97 -14.15 15.44 6.52
N ALA A 98 -13.09 14.64 6.61
CA ALA A 98 -12.64 13.75 5.55
C ALA A 98 -13.71 12.71 5.18
N LEU A 99 -14.28 12.03 6.17
CA LEU A 99 -15.36 11.06 5.95
C LEU A 99 -16.62 11.72 5.37
N ARG A 100 -16.98 12.92 5.84
CA ARG A 100 -18.11 13.67 5.30
C ARG A 100 -17.88 14.01 3.82
N LYS A 101 -16.73 14.60 3.49
CA LYS A 101 -16.36 14.95 2.10
C LYS A 101 -16.24 13.73 1.20
N PHE A 102 -15.77 12.61 1.73
CA PHE A 102 -15.68 11.35 1.00
C PHE A 102 -17.06 10.78 0.67
N LYS A 103 -18.02 10.85 1.61
CA LYS A 103 -19.41 10.45 1.38
C LYS A 103 -20.12 11.39 0.41
N GLU A 104 -19.83 12.69 0.45
CA GLU A 104 -20.34 13.67 -0.52
C GLU A 104 -19.83 13.39 -1.95
N SER A 105 -18.54 13.06 -2.08
CA SER A 105 -17.95 12.66 -3.36
C SER A 105 -16.75 11.74 -3.17
N LYS A 106 -16.83 10.55 -3.78
CA LYS A 106 -15.73 9.58 -3.80
C LYS A 106 -14.51 10.08 -4.56
N GLU A 107 -14.68 11.08 -5.43
CA GLU A 107 -13.58 11.74 -6.15
C GLU A 107 -12.75 12.68 -5.25
N ASN A 108 -13.22 12.99 -4.04
CA ASN A 108 -12.41 13.73 -3.06
C ASN A 108 -11.26 12.89 -2.50
N PHE A 109 -11.28 11.56 -2.69
CA PHE A 109 -10.19 10.68 -2.33
C PHE A 109 -9.02 10.83 -3.32
N ILE A 110 -7.89 11.30 -2.79
CA ILE A 110 -6.68 11.60 -3.57
C ILE A 110 -5.95 10.30 -3.83
N ARG A 111 -5.85 9.92 -5.10
CA ARG A 111 -5.14 8.70 -5.56
C ARG A 111 -3.80 9.07 -6.20
N PRO A 112 -2.73 8.28 -6.04
CA PRO A 112 -2.73 6.95 -5.42
C PRO A 112 -2.62 6.95 -3.88
N VAL A 113 -3.18 5.93 -3.25
CA VAL A 113 -2.93 5.61 -1.83
C VAL A 113 -2.53 4.15 -1.70
N VAL A 114 -1.40 3.92 -1.03
CA VAL A 114 -0.90 2.59 -0.69
C VAL A 114 -1.20 2.34 0.78
N VAL A 115 -1.85 1.22 1.08
CA VAL A 115 -2.28 0.86 2.42
C VAL A 115 -1.75 -0.52 2.76
N ASP A 116 -0.99 -0.63 3.83
CA ASP A 116 -0.56 -1.89 4.42
C ASP A 116 -1.42 -2.15 5.65
N TRP A 117 -2.40 -3.03 5.49
CA TRP A 117 -3.40 -3.33 6.52
C TRP A 117 -2.79 -4.03 7.73
N ASN A 118 -1.74 -4.81 7.52
CA ASN A 118 -1.11 -5.60 8.57
C ASN A 118 -0.17 -4.75 9.43
N ASN A 119 0.58 -3.82 8.83
CA ASN A 119 1.46 -2.92 9.58
C ASN A 119 0.77 -1.65 10.08
N GLY A 120 -0.50 -1.42 9.71
CA GLY A 120 -1.25 -0.24 10.11
C GLY A 120 -0.66 1.05 9.56
N LYS A 121 -0.18 1.01 8.31
CA LYS A 121 0.48 2.16 7.66
C LYS A 121 -0.17 2.46 6.32
N ALA A 122 -0.31 3.73 6.01
CA ALA A 122 -0.77 4.19 4.71
C ALA A 122 0.10 5.34 4.23
N ILE A 123 0.31 5.41 2.91
CA ILE A 123 1.01 6.50 2.23
C ILE A 123 0.14 6.99 1.08
N SER A 124 -0.11 8.29 1.08
CA SER A 124 -0.73 9.00 -0.03
C SER A 124 0.33 9.56 -0.97
N GLY A 125 0.13 9.40 -2.28
CA GLY A 125 0.98 10.00 -3.31
C GLY A 125 1.97 9.04 -3.95
N GLU A 126 2.89 9.60 -4.73
CA GLU A 126 3.80 8.85 -5.61
C GLU A 126 5.24 8.78 -5.10
N ASN A 127 5.48 9.11 -3.82
CA ASN A 127 6.82 9.10 -3.26
C ASN A 127 7.33 7.66 -3.10
N GLU A 128 8.02 7.18 -4.13
CA GLU A 128 8.58 5.82 -4.19
C GLU A 128 9.47 5.51 -2.99
N SER A 129 10.24 6.48 -2.51
CA SER A 129 11.13 6.29 -1.36
C SER A 129 10.36 6.05 -0.07
N GLU A 130 9.23 6.73 0.13
CA GLU A 130 8.37 6.50 1.30
C GLU A 130 7.65 5.15 1.18
N ILE A 131 7.14 4.82 -0.02
CA ILE A 131 6.49 3.53 -0.29
C ILE A 131 7.45 2.37 -0.01
N LEU A 132 8.68 2.45 -0.51
CA LEU A 132 9.70 1.43 -0.25
C LEU A 132 10.09 1.36 1.23
N LYS A 133 10.14 2.48 1.95
CA LYS A 133 10.38 2.49 3.40
C LYS A 133 9.23 1.82 4.17
N LEU A 134 7.98 2.07 3.78
CA LEU A 134 6.81 1.39 4.35
C LEU A 134 6.88 -0.11 4.12
N LEU A 135 7.22 -0.55 2.90
CA LEU A 135 7.35 -1.97 2.59
C LEU A 135 8.47 -2.65 3.38
N LYS A 136 9.60 -1.96 3.60
CA LYS A 136 10.73 -2.45 4.42
C LYS A 136 10.46 -2.48 5.92
N ALA A 137 9.58 -1.61 6.41
CA ALA A 137 9.32 -1.46 7.85
C ALA A 137 8.37 -2.55 8.39
N GLN A 138 8.71 -3.82 8.18
CA GLN A 138 8.04 -4.95 8.81
C GLN A 138 8.47 -5.07 10.27
N LYS A 139 7.51 -5.39 11.14
CA LYS A 139 7.69 -5.53 12.59
C LYS A 139 7.77 -7.00 13.00
#